data_AF-A0AAN1DTW3-F1
#
_entry.id   AF-A0AAN1DTW3-F1
#
_cell.length_a   1.000
_cell.length_b   1.000
_cell.length_c   1.000
_cell.angle_alpha   90.00
_cell.angle_beta   90.00
_cell.angle_gamma   90.00
#
_symmetry.space_group_name_H-M   'P 1'
#
loop_
_entity.id
_entity.type
_entity.pdbx_description
1 polymer ?
#
loop_
_entity_poly.entity_id
_entity_poly.type
_entity_poly.pdbx_seq_one_letter_code
_entity_poly.pdbx_strand_id
1 'polypeptide(L)'
;MNNSAKVGSNPFDIFVIGARKGFNIAINNLMPNVLMAYVIAEMLNLLGVMQIIGHVCAPLMGLFGLPGEAITVLLTSWLSASAGTGVAVSLLSKGTLNVADITILIPAIFLMGSQLQYMGRLLGVADVPKKYWPLLMAVSIINAVIAMLVMRVIA
;
A
#
# COMPACT_ATOMS: atom_id res chain seq x y z
N MET A 1 26.03 -0.80 26.92
CA MET A 1 26.61 0.56 27.05
C MET A 1 25.61 1.54 26.46
N ASN A 2 24.99 2.36 27.32
CA ASN A 2 24.06 3.41 26.93
C ASN A 2 24.81 4.51 26.18
N ASN A 3 24.65 4.59 24.86
CA ASN A 3 25.09 5.76 24.09
C ASN A 3 24.05 6.88 24.25
N SER A 4 24.07 7.53 25.42
CA SER A 4 23.47 8.85 25.58
C SER A 4 24.42 9.89 24.99
N ALA A 5 24.57 9.88 23.66
CA ALA A 5 25.25 10.95 22.95
C ALA A 5 24.47 12.25 23.21
N LYS A 6 25.13 13.26 23.80
CA LYS A 6 24.56 14.60 23.96
C LYS A 6 23.99 15.05 22.62
N VAL A 7 22.69 15.30 22.55
CA VAL A 7 22.05 15.93 21.39
C VAL A 7 22.72 17.29 21.24
N GLY A 8 23.55 17.44 20.21
CA GLY A 8 24.16 18.72 19.90
C GLY A 8 23.07 19.77 19.73
N SER A 9 23.22 20.92 20.38
CA SER A 9 22.29 22.04 20.27
C SER A 9 22.28 22.67 18.85
N ASN A 10 23.16 22.20 17.96
CA ASN A 10 23.27 22.65 16.58
C ASN A 10 22.25 21.92 15.67
N PRO A 11 21.34 22.66 15.02
CA PRO A 11 20.38 22.09 14.07
C PRO A 11 21.01 21.25 12.95
N PHE A 12 22.22 21.58 12.50
CA PHE A 12 22.92 20.82 11.46
C PHE A 12 23.32 19.41 11.92
N ASP A 13 23.79 19.27 13.17
CA ASP A 13 24.16 17.96 13.72
C ASP A 13 22.93 17.07 13.89
N ILE A 14 21.82 17.64 14.35
CA ILE A 14 20.53 16.95 14.45
C ILE A 14 20.07 16.47 13.07
N PHE A 15 20.16 17.33 12.05
CA PHE A 15 19.81 16.97 10.68
C PHE A 15 20.68 15.82 10.14
N VAL A 16 22.00 15.90 10.28
CA VAL A 16 22.93 14.87 9.78
C VAL A 16 22.73 13.53 10.50
N ILE A 17 22.52 13.55 11.82
CA ILE A 17 22.19 12.35 12.61
C ILE A 17 20.86 11.75 12.12
N GLY A 18 19.84 12.59 11.93
CA GLY A 18 18.55 12.19 11.37
C GLY A 18 18.67 11.56 9.98
N ALA A 19 19.44 12.19 9.08
CA ALA A 19 19.69 11.69 7.73
C ALA A 19 20.40 10.34 7.74
N ARG A 20 21.43 10.17 8.58
CA ARG A 20 22.14 8.89 8.70
C ARG A 20 21.23 7.79 9.26
N LYS A 21 20.41 8.10 10.27
CA LYS A 21 19.42 7.17 10.81
C LYS A 21 18.39 6.78 9.75
N GLY A 22 17.87 7.77 9.01
CA GLY A 22 16.95 7.56 7.89
C GLY A 22 17.53 6.67 6.81
N PHE A 23 18.77 6.92 6.38
CA PHE A 23 19.47 6.08 5.41
C PHE A 23 19.67 4.64 5.90
N ASN A 24 20.03 4.47 7.17
CA ASN A 24 20.20 3.15 7.77
C ASN A 24 18.88 2.36 7.82
N ILE A 25 17.77 3.02 8.15
CA ILE A 25 16.43 2.43 8.09
C ILE A 25 16.06 2.10 6.64
N ALA A 26 16.42 2.97 5.69
CA ALA A 26 16.14 2.81 4.28
C ALA A 26 16.80 1.54 3.70
N ILE A 27 18.09 1.35 3.96
CA ILE A 27 18.84 0.22 3.39
C ILE A 27 18.49 -1.10 4.10
N ASN A 28 18.39 -1.12 5.43
CA ASN A 28 18.27 -2.39 6.16
C ASN A 28 16.84 -2.91 6.30
N ASN A 29 15.85 -2.03 6.30
CA ASN A 29 14.46 -2.43 6.55
C ASN A 29 13.56 -2.06 5.37
N LEU A 30 13.66 -0.82 4.90
CA LEU A 30 12.74 -0.26 3.90
C LEU A 30 12.91 -1.00 2.57
N MET A 31 14.10 -0.99 1.99
CA MET A 31 14.39 -1.53 0.66
C MET A 31 14.14 -3.04 0.55
N PRO A 32 14.61 -3.91 1.47
CA PRO A 32 14.38 -5.34 1.38
C PRO A 32 12.89 -5.71 1.49
N ASN A 33 12.16 -5.06 2.41
CA ASN A 33 10.75 -5.36 2.63
C ASN A 33 9.87 -4.94 1.44
N VAL A 34 10.19 -3.83 0.76
CA VAL A 34 9.47 -3.44 -0.47
C VAL A 34 9.76 -4.37 -1.62
N LEU A 35 11.03 -4.72 -1.84
CA LEU A 35 11.39 -5.65 -2.91
C LEU A 35 10.73 -7.00 -2.70
N MET A 36 10.74 -7.53 -1.48
CA MET A 36 10.05 -8.78 -1.14
C MET A 36 8.55 -8.70 -1.46
N ALA A 37 7.85 -7.67 -0.98
CA ALA A 37 6.42 -7.52 -1.22
C ALA A 37 6.08 -7.39 -2.72
N TYR A 38 6.91 -6.66 -3.47
CA TYR A 38 6.75 -6.51 -4.92
C TYR A 38 6.96 -7.83 -5.67
N VAL A 39 8.04 -8.57 -5.35
CA VAL A 39 8.31 -9.86 -5.98
C VAL A 39 7.21 -10.87 -5.68
N ILE A 40 6.71 -10.92 -4.44
CA ILE A 40 5.57 -11.79 -4.07
C ILE A 40 4.32 -11.41 -4.86
N ALA A 41 3.99 -10.12 -4.95
CA ALA A 41 2.84 -9.65 -5.72
C ALA A 41 2.95 -10.07 -7.21
N GLU A 42 4.13 -9.94 -7.80
CA GLU A 42 4.37 -10.33 -9.19
C GLU A 42 4.30 -11.84 -9.38
N MET A 43 4.86 -12.63 -8.46
CA MET A 43 4.71 -14.09 -8.48
C MET A 43 3.23 -14.51 -8.44
N LEU A 44 2.43 -13.90 -7.57
CA LEU A 44 0.99 -14.21 -7.47
C LEU A 44 0.22 -13.81 -8.73
N ASN A 45 0.59 -12.71 -9.38
CA ASN A 45 0.03 -12.31 -10.67
C ASN A 45 0.36 -13.31 -11.78
N LEU A 46 1.62 -13.75 -11.87
CA LEU A 46 2.07 -14.73 -12.88
C LEU A 46 1.47 -16.12 -12.67
N LEU A 47 1.27 -16.52 -11.41
CA LEU A 47 0.64 -17.80 -11.05
C LEU A 47 -0.87 -17.84 -11.30
N GLY A 48 -1.51 -16.73 -11.70
CA GLY A 48 -2.95 -16.68 -11.93
C GLY A 48 -3.80 -16.52 -10.65
N VAL A 49 -3.17 -16.43 -9.48
CA VAL A 49 -3.86 -16.38 -8.18
C VAL A 49 -4.71 -15.11 -8.07
N MET A 50 -4.18 -13.98 -8.55
CA MET A 50 -4.88 -12.70 -8.49
C MET A 50 -6.14 -12.69 -9.35
N GLN A 51 -6.14 -13.41 -10.47
CA GLN A 51 -7.27 -13.54 -11.40
C GLN A 51 -8.37 -14.45 -10.81
N ILE A 52 -7.99 -15.51 -10.08
CA ILE A 52 -8.93 -16.38 -9.39
C ILE A 52 -9.63 -15.62 -8.25
N ILE A 53 -8.86 -14.93 -7.41
CA ILE A 53 -9.42 -14.06 -6.35
C ILE A 53 -10.28 -12.96 -6.99
N GLY A 54 -9.80 -12.44 -8.13
CA GLY A 54 -10.54 -11.69 -9.15
C GLY A 54 -12.00 -12.07 -9.29
N HIS A 55 -12.18 -13.29 -9.80
CA HIS A 55 -13.47 -13.82 -10.17
C HIS A 55 -14.38 -14.09 -8.96
N VAL A 56 -13.81 -14.50 -7.83
CA VAL A 56 -14.56 -14.76 -6.58
C VAL A 56 -15.04 -13.46 -5.94
N CYS A 57 -14.25 -12.39 -6.01
CA CYS A 57 -14.58 -11.09 -5.46
C CYS A 57 -15.36 -10.17 -6.43
N ALA A 58 -15.65 -10.63 -7.64
CA ALA A 58 -16.46 -9.90 -8.62
C ALA A 58 -17.81 -9.36 -8.07
N PRO A 59 -18.63 -10.12 -7.31
CA PRO A 59 -19.87 -9.58 -6.73
C PRO A 59 -19.62 -8.43 -5.74
N LEU A 60 -18.48 -8.41 -5.05
CA LEU A 60 -18.11 -7.30 -4.18
C LEU A 60 -17.72 -6.06 -4.98
N MET A 61 -17.05 -6.21 -6.13
CA MET A 61 -16.70 -5.08 -7.01
C MET A 61 -17.94 -4.43 -7.65
N GLY A 62 -18.98 -5.21 -7.91
CA GLY A 62 -20.27 -4.68 -8.36
C GLY A 62 -20.89 -3.67 -7.39
N LEU A 63 -20.63 -3.77 -6.08
CA LEU A 63 -21.07 -2.78 -5.07
C LEU A 63 -20.37 -1.42 -5.21
N PHE A 64 -19.26 -1.35 -5.95
CA PHE A 64 -18.55 -0.12 -6.23
C PHE A 64 -18.79 0.37 -7.67
N GLY A 65 -19.60 -0.36 -8.46
CA GLY A 65 -19.76 -0.10 -9.90
C GLY A 65 -18.52 -0.44 -10.72
N LEU A 66 -17.60 -1.23 -10.16
CA LEU A 66 -16.33 -1.60 -10.79
C LEU A 66 -16.44 -2.96 -11.47
N PRO A 67 -15.70 -3.19 -12.58
CA PRO A 67 -15.57 -4.51 -13.16
C PRO A 67 -14.82 -5.44 -12.20
N GLY A 68 -15.04 -6.76 -12.32
CA GLY A 68 -14.46 -7.75 -11.41
C GLY A 68 -12.93 -7.73 -11.39
N GLU A 69 -12.32 -7.38 -12.51
CA GLU A 69 -10.88 -7.26 -12.72
C GLU A 69 -10.25 -6.15 -11.86
N ALA A 70 -11.01 -5.14 -11.44
CA ALA A 70 -10.55 -4.05 -10.59
C ALA A 70 -10.04 -4.52 -9.21
N ILE A 71 -10.49 -5.67 -8.72
CA ILE A 71 -9.99 -6.22 -7.45
C ILE A 71 -8.49 -6.57 -7.53
N THR A 72 -7.97 -6.90 -8.71
CA THR A 72 -6.54 -7.19 -8.89
C THR A 72 -5.70 -5.95 -8.59
N VAL A 73 -6.19 -4.76 -8.93
CA VAL A 73 -5.58 -3.46 -8.57
C VAL A 73 -5.58 -3.27 -7.06
N LEU A 74 -6.70 -3.57 -6.40
CA LEU A 74 -6.86 -3.42 -4.95
C LEU A 74 -5.92 -4.36 -4.17
N LEU A 75 -5.87 -5.64 -4.57
CA LEU A 75 -5.03 -6.66 -3.93
C LEU A 75 -3.54 -6.41 -4.17
N THR A 76 -3.15 -6.06 -5.40
CA THR A 76 -1.76 -5.70 -5.68
C THR A 76 -1.36 -4.40 -4.96
N SER A 77 -2.27 -3.42 -4.86
CA SER A 77 -2.05 -2.20 -4.09
C SER A 77 -1.83 -2.49 -2.61
N TRP A 78 -2.64 -3.37 -2.00
CA TRP A 78 -2.47 -3.79 -0.61
C TRP A 78 -1.03 -4.26 -0.36
N LEU A 79 -0.49 -5.09 -1.26
CA LEU A 79 0.89 -5.57 -1.17
C LEU A 79 1.90 -4.45 -1.47
N SER A 80 1.64 -3.64 -2.50
CA SER A 80 2.47 -2.52 -2.94
C SER A 80 1.68 -1.52 -3.78
N ALA A 81 1.61 -0.25 -3.32
CA ALA A 81 0.89 0.79 -4.04
C ALA A 81 1.38 0.98 -5.50
N SER A 82 2.69 0.89 -5.75
CA SER A 82 3.25 1.02 -7.09
C SER A 82 2.85 -0.15 -8.02
N ALA A 83 2.74 -1.36 -7.48
CA ALA A 83 2.26 -2.52 -8.24
C ALA A 83 0.78 -2.36 -8.58
N GLY A 84 -0.04 -1.91 -7.61
CA GLY A 84 -1.44 -1.55 -7.83
C GLY A 84 -1.62 -0.55 -8.97
N THR A 85 -0.86 0.54 -8.96
CA THR A 85 -0.89 1.54 -10.05
C THR A 85 -0.48 0.92 -11.40
N GLY A 86 0.54 0.07 -11.43
CA GLY A 86 0.96 -0.62 -12.65
C GLY A 86 -0.14 -1.51 -13.24
N VAL A 87 -0.82 -2.28 -12.39
CA VAL A 87 -1.96 -3.12 -12.80
C VAL A 87 -3.12 -2.25 -13.28
N ALA A 88 -3.43 -1.15 -12.60
CA ALA A 88 -4.48 -0.22 -13.01
C ALA A 88 -4.22 0.37 -14.41
N VAL A 89 -2.99 0.83 -14.67
CA VAL A 89 -2.58 1.34 -15.98
C VAL A 89 -2.64 0.25 -17.05
N SER A 90 -2.22 -0.98 -16.73
CA SER A 90 -2.30 -2.11 -17.65
C SER A 90 -3.73 -2.43 -18.07
N LEU A 91 -4.66 -2.47 -17.11
CA LEU A 91 -6.08 -2.75 -17.36
C LEU A 91 -6.79 -1.59 -18.09
N LEU A 92 -6.41 -0.33 -17.79
CA LEU A 92 -6.87 0.84 -18.54
C LEU A 92 -6.42 0.76 -20.01
N SER A 93 -5.15 0.41 -20.24
CA SER A 93 -4.57 0.29 -21.59
C SER A 93 -5.21 -0.84 -22.41
N LYS A 94 -5.71 -1.89 -21.73
CA LYS A 94 -6.45 -3.01 -22.35
C LYS A 94 -7.93 -2.71 -22.59
N GLY A 95 -8.43 -1.54 -22.16
CA GLY A 95 -9.86 -1.19 -22.22
C GLY A 95 -10.74 -1.96 -21.24
N THR A 96 -10.15 -2.68 -20.28
CA THR A 96 -10.88 -3.41 -19.23
C THR A 96 -11.37 -2.49 -18.13
N LEU A 97 -10.60 -1.42 -17.84
CA LEU A 97 -11.01 -0.31 -16.97
C LEU A 97 -11.21 0.96 -17.80
N ASN A 98 -12.18 1.77 -17.41
CA ASN A 98 -12.34 3.13 -17.91
C ASN A 98 -11.75 4.17 -16.94
N VAL A 99 -11.63 5.42 -17.38
CA VAL A 99 -11.18 6.56 -16.58
C VAL A 99 -12.04 6.75 -15.32
N ALA A 100 -13.34 6.49 -15.41
CA ALA A 100 -14.25 6.51 -14.25
C ALA A 100 -13.85 5.46 -13.20
N ASP A 101 -13.57 4.22 -13.62
CA ASP A 101 -13.12 3.16 -12.71
C ASP A 101 -11.80 3.51 -12.03
N ILE A 102 -10.86 4.08 -12.78
CA ILE A 102 -9.58 4.56 -12.26
C ILE A 102 -9.78 5.68 -11.23
N THR A 103 -10.73 6.57 -11.47
CA THR A 103 -11.07 7.67 -10.55
C THR A 103 -11.58 7.14 -9.20
N ILE A 104 -12.33 6.03 -9.21
CA ILE A 104 -12.77 5.32 -8.00
C ILE A 104 -11.59 4.61 -7.31
N LEU A 105 -10.71 3.98 -8.08
CA LEU A 105 -9.60 3.16 -7.57
C LEU A 105 -8.43 3.97 -7.00
N ILE A 106 -8.11 5.15 -7.55
CA ILE A 106 -6.96 5.98 -7.14
C ILE A 106 -6.93 6.25 -5.62
N PRO A 107 -7.98 6.81 -4.98
CA PRO A 107 -7.92 7.07 -3.55
C PRO A 107 -7.81 5.77 -2.74
N ALA A 108 -8.43 4.68 -3.19
CA ALA A 108 -8.28 3.39 -2.55
C ALA A 108 -6.82 2.90 -2.57
N ILE A 109 -6.15 3.04 -3.72
CA ILE A 109 -4.73 2.67 -3.88
C ILE A 109 -3.86 3.39 -2.84
N PHE A 110 -4.09 4.69 -2.61
CA PHE A 110 -3.30 5.46 -1.65
C PHE A 110 -3.70 5.23 -0.19
N LEU A 111 -4.97 5.00 0.10
CA LEU A 111 -5.47 4.84 1.47
C LEU A 111 -5.13 3.48 2.07
N MET A 112 -5.20 2.39 1.29
CA MET A 112 -4.88 1.05 1.78
C MET A 112 -3.56 0.51 1.23
N GLY A 113 -2.88 1.23 0.33
CA GLY A 113 -1.70 0.69 -0.34
C GLY A 113 -0.56 0.34 0.60
N SER A 114 0.25 -0.64 0.20
CA SER A 114 1.52 -1.00 0.87
C SER A 114 1.41 -1.42 2.35
N GLN A 115 0.35 -2.12 2.75
CA GLN A 115 0.11 -2.51 4.16
C GLN A 115 1.24 -3.29 4.81
N LEU A 116 1.82 -4.28 4.11
CA LEU A 116 2.96 -5.05 4.64
C LEU A 116 4.18 -4.14 4.89
N GLN A 117 4.36 -3.15 4.02
CA GLN A 117 5.45 -2.20 4.09
C GLN A 117 5.17 -1.16 5.19
N TYR A 118 3.91 -0.76 5.37
CA TYR A 118 3.41 0.09 6.45
C TYR A 118 3.71 -0.52 7.83
N MET A 119 3.46 -1.83 8.01
CA MET A 119 3.81 -2.54 9.25
C MET A 119 5.30 -2.41 9.59
N GLY A 120 6.17 -2.70 8.63
CA GLY A 120 7.62 -2.68 8.86
C GLY A 120 8.20 -1.27 9.00
N ARG A 121 7.70 -0.31 8.21
CA ARG A 121 8.31 1.02 8.06
C ARG A 121 7.72 2.10 8.95
N LEU A 122 6.47 1.94 9.40
CA LEU A 122 5.78 2.92 10.25
C LEU A 122 5.50 2.34 11.62
N LEU A 123 4.74 1.25 11.69
CA LEU A 123 4.35 0.67 12.98
C LEU A 123 5.55 0.11 13.77
N GLY A 124 6.48 -0.54 13.07
CA GLY A 124 7.70 -1.08 13.66
C GLY A 124 8.69 -0.02 14.14
N VAL A 125 8.86 1.08 13.40
CA VAL A 125 9.82 2.14 13.78
C VAL A 125 9.27 3.11 14.82
N ALA A 126 7.93 3.29 14.85
CA ALA A 126 7.24 4.12 15.84
C ALA A 126 6.98 3.38 17.16
N ASP A 127 7.47 2.14 17.29
CA ASP A 127 7.33 1.28 18.48
C ASP A 127 5.88 1.13 18.94
N VAL A 128 4.95 1.06 17.98
CA VAL A 128 3.53 0.88 18.26
C VAL A 128 3.33 -0.51 18.86
N PRO A 129 2.55 -0.68 19.95
CA PRO A 129 2.28 -2.00 20.50
C PRO A 129 1.65 -2.92 19.46
N LYS A 130 2.23 -4.11 19.25
CA LYS A 130 1.81 -5.07 18.21
C LYS A 130 0.33 -5.44 18.24
N LYS A 131 -0.31 -5.34 19.41
CA LYS A 131 -1.76 -5.51 19.61
C LYS A 131 -2.61 -4.59 18.70
N TYR A 132 -2.13 -3.37 18.43
CA TYR A 132 -2.87 -2.37 17.66
C TYR A 132 -2.58 -2.42 16.15
N TRP A 133 -1.59 -3.20 15.71
CA TRP A 133 -1.20 -3.22 14.30
C TRP A 133 -2.34 -3.67 13.38
N PRO A 134 -3.07 -4.77 13.67
CA PRO A 134 -4.17 -5.18 12.82
C PRO A 134 -5.31 -4.15 12.79
N LEU A 135 -5.55 -3.46 13.91
CA LEU A 135 -6.58 -2.42 13.98
C LEU A 135 -6.25 -1.22 13.09
N LEU A 136 -5.00 -0.73 13.14
CA LEU A 136 -4.56 0.40 12.33
C LEU A 136 -4.58 0.08 10.82
N MET A 137 -4.20 -1.15 10.46
CA MET A 137 -4.32 -1.64 9.09
C MET A 137 -5.78 -1.74 8.64
N ALA A 138 -6.67 -2.28 9.48
CA ALA A 138 -8.09 -2.38 9.18
C ALA A 138 -8.74 -1.00 8.94
N VAL A 139 -8.38 0.01 9.74
CA VAL A 139 -8.86 1.40 9.56
C VAL A 139 -8.51 1.93 8.17
N SER A 140 -7.30 1.64 7.66
CA SER A 140 -6.89 2.07 6.33
C SER A 140 -7.71 1.44 5.20
N ILE A 141 -8.09 0.16 5.36
CA ILE A 141 -8.98 -0.56 4.43
C ILE A 141 -10.40 -0.01 4.49
N ILE A 142 -10.92 0.27 5.69
CA ILE A 142 -12.24 0.89 5.88
C ILE A 142 -12.28 2.26 5.19
N ASN A 143 -11.24 3.07 5.37
CA ASN A 143 -11.13 4.38 4.70
C ASN A 143 -11.10 4.23 3.17
N ALA A 144 -10.38 3.24 2.64
CA ALA A 144 -10.36 2.97 1.20
C ALA A 144 -11.75 2.57 0.67
N VAL A 145 -12.48 1.72 1.39
CA VAL A 145 -13.87 1.34 1.05
C VAL A 145 -14.79 2.55 1.04
N ILE A 146 -14.73 3.40 2.08
CA ILE A 146 -15.52 4.62 2.16
C ILE A 146 -15.18 5.56 1.00
N ALA A 147 -13.89 5.75 0.70
CA ALA A 147 -13.45 6.59 -0.40
C ALA A 147 -13.97 6.07 -1.75
N MET A 148 -13.94 4.75 -2.00
CA MET A 148 -14.52 4.18 -3.22
C MET A 148 -16.02 4.41 -3.32
N LEU A 149 -16.77 4.29 -2.21
CA LEU A 149 -18.21 4.59 -2.21
C LEU A 149 -18.49 6.06 -2.51
N VAL A 150 -17.70 6.97 -1.93
CA VAL A 150 -17.82 8.41 -2.19
C VAL A 150 -17.51 8.71 -3.65
N MET A 151 -16.39 8.18 -4.18
CA MET A 151 -16.02 8.38 -5.57
C MET A 151 -17.04 7.78 -6.53
N ARG A 152 -17.68 6.65 -6.18
CA ARG A 152 -18.77 6.09 -6.99
C ARG A 152 -19.94 7.05 -7.18
N VAL A 153 -20.23 7.89 -6.18
CA VAL A 153 -21.32 8.88 -6.25
C VAL A 153 -20.91 10.14 -7.02
N ILE A 154 -19.61 10.46 -7.04
CA ILE A 154 -19.07 11.70 -7.62
C ILE A 154 -18.60 11.52 -9.07
N ALA A 155 -18.06 10.34 -9.41
CA ALA A 155 -17.50 10.00 -10.73
C ALA A 155 -18.58 9.66 -11.75
#